data_AF-A0AA50U0M5-F1
#
_entry.id   AF-A0AA50U0M5-F1
#
_cell.length_a   1.000
_cell.length_b   1.000
_cell.length_c   1.000
_cell.angle_alpha   90.00
_cell.angle_beta   90.00
_cell.angle_gamma   90.00
#
_symmetry.space_group_name_H-M   'P 1'
#
loop_
_entity.id
_entity.type
_entity.pdbx_description
1 polymer ?
#
loop_
_entity_poly.entity_id
_entity_poly.type
_entity_poly.pdbx_seq_one_letter_code
_entity_poly.pdbx_strand_id
1 'polypeptide(L)'
;NYELSNPIGVAAGFDKQADAVNGLRKIGFSIIEIGSVTPEPQSGNNKPRVFRLPEDKAVINRYGFNSEGHDAVLKNIQNIDK
;
A
#
# COMPACT_ATOMS: atom_id res chain seq x y z
N ASN A 1 -3.42 -23.29 -3.34
CA ASN A 1 -2.44 -22.78 -4.31
C ASN A 1 -3.03 -21.55 -4.96
N TYR A 2 -2.34 -20.41 -4.89
CA TYR A 2 -2.76 -19.19 -5.59
C TYR A 2 -2.21 -19.24 -7.02
N GLU A 3 -3.06 -19.09 -8.02
CA GLU A 3 -2.63 -18.94 -9.41
C GLU A 3 -2.31 -17.47 -9.69
N LEU A 4 -1.09 -17.21 -10.16
CA LEU A 4 -0.63 -15.88 -10.51
C LEU A 4 -0.61 -15.75 -12.04
N SER A 5 -1.19 -14.68 -12.57
CA SER A 5 -1.12 -14.39 -14.01
C SER A 5 0.31 -14.02 -14.46
N ASN A 6 1.13 -13.49 -13.56
CA ASN A 6 2.55 -13.21 -13.74
C ASN A 6 3.24 -13.07 -12.35
N PRO A 7 4.58 -13.04 -12.26
CA PRO A 7 5.29 -12.99 -10.98
C PRO A 7 5.48 -11.57 -10.41
N ILE A 8 4.87 -10.54 -11.01
CA ILE A 8 5.10 -9.13 -10.64
C ILE A 8 4.05 -8.67 -9.64
N GLY A 9 4.52 -8.04 -8.56
CA GLY A 9 3.68 -7.52 -7.49
C GLY A 9 4.02 -6.08 -7.09
N VAL A 10 3.08 -5.45 -6.39
CA VAL A 10 3.27 -4.16 -5.71
C VAL A 10 3.61 -4.44 -4.25
N ALA A 11 4.74 -3.89 -3.80
CA ALA A 11 5.19 -4.02 -2.42
C ALA A 11 4.33 -3.19 -1.44
N ALA A 12 4.32 -3.62 -0.18
CA ALA A 12 3.71 -2.87 0.91
C ALA A 12 4.22 -1.43 1.00
N GLY A 13 3.38 -0.56 1.55
CA GLY A 13 3.65 0.86 1.72
C GLY A 13 3.17 1.73 0.56
N PHE A 14 2.84 1.13 -0.60
CA PHE A 14 2.24 1.84 -1.74
C PHE A 14 0.74 2.10 -1.53
N ASP A 15 -0.05 1.04 -1.34
CA ASP A 15 -1.49 1.11 -1.04
C ASP A 15 -1.75 0.73 0.41
N LYS A 16 -1.63 1.70 1.32
CA LYS A 16 -1.69 1.41 2.77
C LYS A 16 -3.09 1.06 3.25
N GLN A 17 -4.11 1.60 2.60
CA GLN A 17 -5.51 1.50 3.04
C GLN A 17 -6.38 0.60 2.17
N ALA A 18 -5.79 -0.09 1.18
CA ALA A 18 -6.51 -0.90 0.18
C ALA A 18 -7.43 -0.08 -0.75
N ASP A 19 -7.04 1.16 -1.06
CA ASP A 19 -7.83 2.09 -1.87
C ASP A 19 -7.65 1.88 -3.39
N ALA A 20 -6.52 1.28 -3.80
CA ALA A 20 -6.09 1.23 -5.18
C ALA A 20 -6.03 -0.20 -5.75
N VAL A 21 -6.40 -1.22 -4.99
CA VAL A 21 -6.27 -2.65 -5.36
C VAL A 21 -6.86 -2.94 -6.75
N ASN A 22 -8.09 -2.50 -7.03
CA ASN A 22 -8.75 -2.71 -8.32
C ASN A 22 -7.99 -2.06 -9.49
N GLY A 23 -7.47 -0.85 -9.27
CA GLY A 23 -6.67 -0.13 -10.28
C GLY A 23 -5.34 -0.83 -10.55
N LEU A 24 -4.63 -1.25 -9.49
CA LEU A 24 -3.36 -1.96 -9.60
C LEU A 24 -3.51 -3.32 -10.32
N ARG A 25 -4.59 -4.06 -10.06
CA ARG A 25 -4.93 -5.28 -10.80
C ARG A 25 -5.15 -5.00 -12.29
N LYS A 26 -5.90 -3.95 -12.63
CA LYS A 26 -6.17 -3.55 -14.03
C LYS A 26 -4.92 -3.13 -14.79
N ILE A 27 -3.92 -2.57 -14.09
CA ILE A 27 -2.62 -2.19 -14.68
C ILE A 27 -1.73 -3.43 -14.93
N GLY A 28 -2.02 -4.58 -14.29
CA GLY A 28 -1.40 -5.86 -14.60
C GLY A 28 -0.62 -6.53 -13.47
N PHE A 29 -0.63 -5.97 -12.25
CA PHE A 29 -0.01 -6.61 -11.10
C PHE A 29 -0.81 -7.83 -10.63
N SER A 30 -0.14 -8.96 -10.42
CA SER A 30 -0.78 -10.20 -9.94
C SER A 30 -0.81 -10.28 -8.42
N ILE A 31 0.08 -9.57 -7.73
CA ILE A 31 0.16 -9.51 -6.27
C ILE A 31 0.09 -8.04 -5.85
N ILE A 32 -0.80 -7.72 -4.90
CA ILE A 32 -0.88 -6.40 -4.28
C ILE A 32 -0.75 -6.61 -2.77
N GLU A 33 0.40 -6.21 -2.23
CA GLU A 33 0.62 -6.22 -0.79
C GLU A 33 0.19 -4.86 -0.21
N ILE A 34 -0.99 -4.81 0.41
CA ILE A 34 -1.50 -3.59 1.06
C ILE A 34 -0.79 -3.32 2.39
N GLY A 35 -1.02 -2.13 2.96
CA GLY A 35 -0.52 -1.76 4.28
C GLY A 35 0.85 -1.05 4.23
N SER A 36 1.63 -1.01 5.31
CA SER A 36 1.38 -1.66 6.59
C SER A 36 0.17 -1.08 7.33
N VAL A 37 -0.73 -1.96 7.75
CA VAL A 37 -1.91 -1.63 8.55
C VAL A 37 -1.59 -1.81 10.02
N THR A 38 -1.99 -0.85 10.84
CA THR A 38 -1.86 -0.91 12.30
C THR A 38 -3.18 -1.30 12.96
N PRO A 39 -3.16 -1.87 14.19
CA PRO A 39 -4.39 -2.17 14.90
C PRO A 39 -5.25 -0.90 15.07
N GLU A 40 -4.67 0.14 15.68
CA GLU A 40 -5.30 1.45 15.85
C GLU A 40 -4.84 2.45 14.79
N PRO A 41 -5.63 3.48 14.46
CA PRO A 41 -5.21 4.54 13.55
C PRO A 41 -4.01 5.33 14.09
N GLN A 42 -3.09 5.70 13.21
CA GLN A 42 -2.01 6.63 13.54
C GLN A 42 -1.57 7.45 12.32
N SER A 43 -1.20 8.70 12.57
CA SER A 43 -0.81 9.65 11.52
C SER A 43 0.60 9.39 10.96
N GLY A 44 1.44 8.66 11.69
CA GLY A 44 2.87 8.48 11.43
C GLY A 44 3.69 9.75 11.69
N ASN A 45 4.92 9.80 11.17
CA ASN A 45 5.86 10.90 11.45
C ASN A 45 5.44 12.22 10.78
N ASN A 46 5.83 13.37 11.34
CA ASN A 46 5.58 14.68 10.73
C ASN A 46 6.22 14.82 9.33
N LYS A 47 5.54 15.55 8.43
CA LYS A 47 6.06 15.90 7.09
C LYS A 47 7.15 16.99 7.21
N PRO A 48 8.12 17.07 6.27
CA PRO A 48 8.34 16.16 5.14
C PRO A 48 8.90 14.81 5.60
N ARG A 49 8.52 13.72 4.92
CA ARG A 49 8.85 12.34 5.33
C ARG A 49 9.09 11.36 4.18
N VAL A 50 9.12 11.84 2.94
CA VAL A 50 9.49 11.11 1.74
C VAL A 50 10.29 12.05 0.84
N PHE A 51 11.40 11.54 0.32
CA PHE A 51 12.37 12.30 -0.43
C PHE A 51 12.78 11.46 -1.65
N ARG A 52 12.71 12.05 -2.84
CA ARG A 52 13.19 11.40 -4.08
C ARG A 52 14.60 11.86 -4.37
N LEU A 53 15.46 10.93 -4.78
CA LEU A 53 16.82 11.17 -5.26
C LEU A 53 16.86 10.72 -6.72
N PRO A 54 16.51 11.60 -7.69
CA PRO A 54 16.33 11.20 -9.08
C PRO A 54 17.61 10.68 -9.74
N GLU A 55 18.76 11.27 -9.41
CA GLU A 55 20.06 10.89 -9.95
C GLU A 55 20.41 9.44 -9.58
N ASP A 56 20.12 9.04 -8.34
CA ASP A 56 20.33 7.68 -7.83
C ASP A 56 19.18 6.72 -8.17
N LYS A 57 18.10 7.20 -8.79
CA LYS A 57 16.82 6.48 -8.96
C LYS A 57 16.30 5.90 -7.64
N ALA A 58 16.46 6.65 -6.55
CA ALA A 58 16.19 6.18 -5.20
C ALA A 58 15.12 7.01 -4.47
N VAL A 59 14.61 6.44 -3.37
CA VAL A 59 13.66 7.09 -2.45
C VAL A 59 14.08 6.82 -1.02
N ILE A 60 14.15 7.86 -0.20
CA ILE A 60 14.27 7.75 1.27
C ILE A 60 12.93 8.11 1.88
N ASN A 61 12.44 7.31 2.81
CA ASN A 61 11.22 7.62 3.55
C ASN A 61 11.37 7.33 5.04
N ARG A 62 10.59 8.05 5.84
CA ARG A 62 10.43 7.84 7.28
C ARG A 62 8.96 8.02 7.63
N TYR A 63 8.08 7.26 6.97
CA TYR A 63 6.63 7.41 7.15
C TYR A 63 6.15 7.12 8.58
N GLY A 64 6.73 6.12 9.24
CA GLY A 64 6.32 5.70 10.59
C GLY A 64 4.91 5.10 10.61
N PHE A 65 4.64 4.12 9.73
CA PHE A 65 3.38 3.35 9.70
C PHE A 65 2.09 4.20 9.77
N ASN A 66 2.01 5.30 9.00
CA ASN A 66 0.75 6.04 8.86
C ASN A 66 -0.34 5.11 8.28
N SER A 67 -1.42 4.92 9.05
CA SER A 67 -2.48 3.95 8.79
C SER A 67 -3.79 4.43 9.42
N GLU A 68 -4.92 4.18 8.76
CA GLU A 68 -6.26 4.49 9.27
C GLU A 68 -6.82 3.43 10.24
N GLY A 69 -6.02 2.42 10.60
CA GLY A 69 -6.41 1.33 11.50
C GLY A 69 -7.08 0.15 10.77
N HIS A 70 -7.08 -1.03 11.40
CA HIS A 70 -7.55 -2.24 10.73
C HIS A 70 -9.04 -2.25 10.43
N ASP A 71 -9.86 -1.62 11.28
CA ASP A 71 -11.31 -1.52 11.06
C ASP A 71 -11.66 -0.74 9.80
N ALA A 72 -10.93 0.35 9.51
CA ALA A 72 -11.12 1.12 8.29
C ALA A 72 -10.66 0.32 7.06
N VAL A 73 -9.48 -0.29 7.13
CA VAL A 73 -8.94 -1.07 6.01
C VAL A 73 -9.77 -2.32 5.71
N LEU A 74 -10.32 -2.99 6.72
CA LEU A 74 -11.21 -4.12 6.52
C LEU A 74 -12.45 -3.73 5.71
N LYS A 75 -13.04 -2.55 5.98
CA LYS A 75 -14.18 -2.04 5.20
C LYS A 75 -13.80 -1.80 3.74
N ASN A 76 -12.60 -1.26 3.48
CA ASN A 76 -12.10 -1.06 2.13
C ASN A 76 -11.90 -2.40 1.39
N ILE A 77 -11.29 -3.38 2.06
CA ILE A 77 -11.11 -4.74 1.51
C ILE A 77 -12.45 -5.38 1.16
N GLN A 78 -13.45 -5.26 2.01
CA GLN A 78 -14.80 -5.79 1.76
C GLN A 78 -15.52 -5.14 0.58
N ASN A 79 -15.01 -4.03 0.05
CA ASN A 79 -15.55 -3.34 -1.12
C ASN A 79 -14.73 -3.59 -2.40
N ILE A 80 -13.62 -4.33 -2.30
CA ILE A 80 -12.88 -4.80 -3.49
C ILE A 80 -13.82 -5.72 -4.28
N ASP A 81 -13.81 -5.59 -5.61
CA ASP A 81 -14.64 -6.35 -6.56
C ASP A 81 -16.18 -6.25 -6.40
N LYS A 82 -16.70 -5.30 -5.61
CA LYS A 82 -18.10 -4.84 -5.73
C LYS A 82 -18.26 -3.86 -6.88
#